data_AF-A0A6I5RV79-F1
#
_entry.id   AF-A0A6I5RV79-F1
#
_cell.length_a   1.000
_cell.length_b   1.000
_cell.length_c   1.000
_cell.angle_alpha   90.00
_cell.angle_beta   90.00
_cell.angle_gamma   90.00
#
_symmetry.space_group_name_H-M   'P 1'
#
loop_
_entity.id
_entity.type
_entity.pdbx_description
1 polymer ?
#
loop_
_entity_poly.entity_id
_entity_poly.type
_entity_poly.pdbx_seq_one_letter_code
_entity_poly.pdbx_strand_id
1 'polypeptide(L)'
;MNSRVAIIGAGPCGMAQLRAFQSARDKGAAIPELVCFEKQQDWGGMWNYTWRTGLDENGEPVHGSMYRYLWSNGPKECLEFADYTFEEHFGRPIASYPPR
;
A
#
# COMPACT_ATOMS: atom_id res chain seq x y z
N MET A 1 8.33 -26.97 12.78
CA MET A 1 7.69 -25.69 13.19
C MET A 1 7.51 -24.87 11.93
N ASN A 2 6.31 -24.35 11.68
CA ASN A 2 6.11 -23.41 10.56
C ASN A 2 6.71 -22.05 10.95
N SER A 3 7.54 -21.48 10.06
CA SER A 3 8.09 -20.14 10.27
C SER A 3 6.96 -19.09 10.31
N ARG A 4 7.14 -18.06 11.14
CA ARG A 4 6.21 -16.92 11.26
C ARG A 4 6.93 -15.63 10.90
N VAL A 5 6.31 -14.78 10.09
CA VAL A 5 6.86 -13.50 9.64
C VAL A 5 5.93 -12.36 10.04
N ALA A 6 6.48 -11.36 10.72
CA ALA A 6 5.79 -10.12 11.03
C ALA A 6 6.15 -9.03 10.02
N ILE A 7 5.15 -8.40 9.42
CA ILE A 7 5.28 -7.25 8.51
C ILE A 7 4.77 -6.03 9.26
N ILE A 8 5.60 -5.00 9.43
CA ILE A 8 5.24 -3.78 10.16
C ILE A 8 5.00 -2.65 9.15
N GLY A 9 3.76 -2.20 9.07
CA GLY A 9 3.23 -1.24 8.11
C GLY A 9 2.52 -1.91 6.94
N ALA A 10 1.30 -1.47 6.65
CA ALA A 10 0.48 -1.84 5.49
C ALA A 10 0.42 -0.70 4.44
N GLY A 11 1.50 0.08 4.34
CA GLY A 11 1.74 0.94 3.17
C GLY A 11 2.14 0.13 1.92
N PRO A 12 2.47 0.80 0.80
CA PRO A 12 2.81 0.13 -0.46
C PRO A 12 3.87 -0.97 -0.32
N CYS A 13 4.92 -0.76 0.48
CA CYS A 13 5.95 -1.77 0.70
C CYS A 13 5.44 -3.02 1.46
N GLY A 14 4.64 -2.82 2.50
CA GLY A 14 4.05 -3.93 3.27
C GLY A 14 3.03 -4.71 2.46
N MET A 15 2.19 -4.01 1.71
CA MET A 15 1.26 -4.62 0.76
C MET A 15 1.99 -5.39 -0.35
N ALA A 16 3.08 -4.84 -0.89
CA ALA A 16 3.91 -5.53 -1.87
C ALA A 16 4.56 -6.80 -1.28
N GLN A 17 4.97 -6.77 0.00
CA GLN A 17 5.51 -7.94 0.68
C GLN A 17 4.44 -9.04 0.87
N LEU A 18 3.22 -8.67 1.25
CA LEU A 18 2.08 -9.58 1.32
C LEU A 18 1.75 -10.17 -0.06
N ARG A 19 1.71 -9.32 -1.10
CA ARG A 19 1.49 -9.74 -2.49
C ARG A 19 2.57 -10.70 -2.97
N ALA A 20 3.84 -10.46 -2.67
CA ALA A 20 4.93 -11.35 -3.06
C ALA A 20 4.75 -12.77 -2.49
N PHE A 21 4.38 -12.90 -1.21
CA PHE A 21 4.05 -14.20 -0.61
C PHE A 21 2.79 -14.81 -1.23
N GLN A 22 1.75 -14.01 -1.47
CA GLN A 22 0.53 -14.50 -2.09
C GLN A 22 0.81 -15.04 -3.50
N SER A 23 1.61 -14.35 -4.31
CA SER A 23 2.02 -14.79 -5.64
C SER A 23 2.86 -16.07 -5.62
N ALA A 24 3.68 -16.27 -4.58
CA ALA A 24 4.41 -17.53 -4.39
C ALA A 24 3.46 -18.69 -4.01
N ARG A 25 2.49 -18.42 -3.12
CA ARG A 25 1.47 -19.39 -2.72
C ARG A 25 0.60 -19.82 -3.90
N ASP A 26 0.19 -18.89 -4.75
CA ASP A 26 -0.61 -19.19 -5.95
C ASP A 26 0.15 -20.09 -6.95
N LYS A 27 1.49 -20.05 -6.91
CA LYS A 27 2.37 -20.96 -7.68
C LYS A 27 2.63 -22.30 -6.96
N GLY A 28 1.94 -22.57 -5.84
CA GLY A 28 2.03 -23.80 -5.07
C GLY A 28 3.18 -23.85 -4.07
N ALA A 29 3.91 -22.75 -3.84
CA ALA A 29 4.96 -22.72 -2.83
C ALA A 29 4.37 -22.73 -1.41
N ALA A 30 5.00 -23.47 -0.50
CA ALA A 30 4.72 -23.34 0.92
C ALA A 30 5.22 -21.99 1.43
N ILE A 31 4.34 -21.20 2.05
CA ILE A 31 4.66 -19.89 2.63
C ILE A 31 4.58 -19.95 4.17
N PRO A 32 5.33 -19.10 4.89
CA PRO A 32 5.19 -18.96 6.33
C PRO A 32 3.83 -18.39 6.73
N GLU A 33 3.49 -18.46 8.02
CA GLU A 33 2.39 -17.67 8.58
C GLU A 33 2.79 -16.19 8.54
N LEU A 34 1.89 -15.33 8.05
CA LEU A 34 2.12 -13.91 7.94
C LEU A 34 1.20 -13.16 8.88
N VAL A 35 1.75 -12.20 9.63
CA VAL A 35 0.97 -11.23 10.40
C VAL A 35 1.43 -9.83 10.00
N CYS A 36 0.51 -9.00 9.51
CA CYS A 36 0.79 -7.61 9.18
C CYS A 36 0.18 -6.70 10.26
N PHE A 37 0.97 -5.78 10.77
CA PHE A 37 0.55 -4.80 11.77
C PHE A 37 0.57 -3.42 11.14
N GLU A 38 -0.56 -2.72 11.18
CA GLU A 38 -0.71 -1.33 10.73
C GLU A 38 -1.30 -0.52 11.89
N LYS A 39 -0.78 0.68 12.10
CA LYS A 39 -1.26 1.57 13.16
C LYS A 39 -2.48 2.38 12.71
N GLN A 40 -2.58 2.66 11.41
CA GLN A 40 -3.73 3.34 10.82
C GLN A 40 -4.93 2.39 10.76
N GLN A 41 -6.14 2.95 10.68
CA GLN A 41 -7.38 2.16 10.58
C GLN A 41 -7.51 1.41 9.25
N ASP A 42 -6.77 1.83 8.23
CA ASP A 42 -6.80 1.24 6.89
C ASP A 42 -5.40 1.29 6.26
N TRP A 43 -5.17 0.41 5.29
CA TRP A 43 -3.92 0.29 4.54
C TRP A 43 -3.67 1.49 3.62
N GLY A 44 -2.54 1.47 2.91
CA GLY A 44 -2.14 2.52 1.97
C GLY A 44 -1.08 3.48 2.54
N GLY A 45 -0.86 3.46 3.86
CA GLY A 45 0.20 4.23 4.51
C GLY A 45 0.09 5.72 4.19
N MET A 46 1.13 6.28 3.57
CA MET A 46 1.18 7.69 3.15
C MET A 46 0.00 8.12 2.26
N TRP A 47 -0.57 7.20 1.45
CA TRP A 47 -1.68 7.49 0.54
C TRP A 47 -3.04 7.60 1.24
N ASN A 48 -3.13 7.13 2.50
CA ASN A 48 -4.32 7.20 3.34
C ASN A 48 -4.39 8.58 4.02
N TYR A 49 -5.12 9.51 3.40
CA TYR A 49 -5.22 10.89 3.86
C TYR A 49 -6.07 11.03 5.12
N THR A 50 -5.60 11.87 6.05
CA THR A 50 -6.35 12.30 7.23
C THR A 50 -6.29 13.82 7.36
N TRP A 51 -7.33 14.40 7.98
CA TRP A 51 -7.36 15.81 8.35
C TRP A 51 -6.56 16.11 9.62
N ARG A 52 -6.25 15.07 10.42
CA ARG A 52 -5.53 15.19 11.70
C ARG A 52 -4.08 15.63 11.48
N THR A 53 -3.53 16.37 12.43
CA THR A 53 -2.13 16.79 12.46
C THR A 53 -1.56 16.57 13.86
N GLY A 54 -0.24 16.37 13.96
CA GLY A 54 0.40 16.07 15.25
C GLY A 54 0.15 14.64 15.70
N LEU A 55 -0.91 14.40 16.46
CA LEU A 55 -1.30 13.08 16.97
C LEU A 55 -2.64 12.62 16.36
N ASP A 56 -2.80 11.31 16.22
CA ASP A 56 -4.06 10.69 15.83
C ASP A 56 -5.00 10.52 17.03
N GLU A 57 -6.13 9.83 16.82
CA GLU A 57 -7.13 9.57 17.87
C GLU A 57 -6.68 8.65 19.00
N ASN A 58 -5.61 7.88 18.78
CA ASN A 58 -5.02 6.99 19.77
C ASN A 58 -3.86 7.67 20.51
N GLY A 59 -3.52 8.92 20.17
CA GLY A 59 -2.38 9.64 20.74
C GLY A 59 -1.04 9.30 20.08
N GLU A 60 -1.04 8.58 18.95
CA GLU A 60 0.16 8.24 18.20
C GLU A 60 0.49 9.32 17.17
N PRO A 61 1.78 9.55 16.81
CA PRO A 61 2.12 10.52 15.78
C PRO A 61 1.42 10.24 14.45
N VAL A 62 0.80 11.27 13.85
CA VAL A 62 0.14 11.15 12.53
C VAL A 62 1.15 10.66 11.49
N HIS A 63 0.78 9.62 10.74
CA HIS A 63 1.64 9.03 9.71
C HIS A 63 1.66 9.82 8.40
N GLY A 64 0.48 10.30 7.99
CA GLY A 64 0.27 10.90 6.68
C GLY A 64 0.85 12.31 6.59
N SER A 65 1.51 12.58 5.46
CA SER A 65 2.05 13.90 5.08
C SER A 65 1.42 14.42 3.79
N MET A 66 0.44 13.71 3.25
CA MET A 66 -0.30 14.14 2.07
C MET A 66 -1.33 15.22 2.42
N TYR A 67 -1.62 16.08 1.46
CA TYR A 67 -2.51 17.23 1.62
C TYR A 67 -3.67 17.19 0.62
N ARG A 68 -4.68 18.03 0.86
CA ARG A 68 -5.78 18.22 -0.10
C ARG A 68 -5.21 18.71 -1.42
N TYR A 69 -5.80 18.23 -2.52
CA TYR A 69 -5.37 18.58 -3.88
C TYR A 69 -3.97 18.10 -4.25
N LEU A 70 -3.43 17.08 -3.56
CA LEU A 70 -2.21 16.39 -3.98
C LEU A 70 -2.47 15.53 -5.22
N TRP A 71 -1.57 15.63 -6.19
CA TRP A 71 -1.53 14.83 -7.41
C TRP A 71 -0.22 14.06 -7.48
N SER A 72 -0.17 13.01 -8.29
CA SER A 72 1.09 12.33 -8.60
C SER A 72 2.13 13.36 -9.04
N ASN A 73 3.34 13.26 -8.49
CA ASN A 73 4.45 14.15 -8.82
C ASN A 73 5.33 13.62 -9.96
N GLY A 74 5.04 12.41 -10.46
CA GLY A 74 5.68 11.79 -11.61
C GLY A 74 4.67 11.08 -12.51
N PRO A 75 5.08 10.68 -13.73
CA PRO A 75 4.22 9.92 -14.63
C PRO A 75 3.83 8.58 -14.00
N LYS A 76 2.54 8.23 -14.05
CA LYS A 76 2.02 6.97 -13.51
C LYS A 76 2.68 5.75 -14.15
N GLU A 77 3.12 5.88 -15.41
CA GLU A 77 3.81 4.84 -16.16
C GLU A 77 5.15 4.45 -15.50
N CYS A 78 5.76 5.34 -14.71
CA CYS A 78 7.00 5.06 -13.97
C CYS A 78 6.76 4.29 -12.66
N LEU A 79 5.51 4.13 -12.23
CA LEU A 79 5.13 3.52 -10.95
C LEU A 79 4.05 2.43 -11.11
N GLU A 80 3.79 2.01 -12.35
CA GLU A 80 2.86 0.93 -12.65
C GLU A 80 3.42 -0.41 -12.17
N PHE A 81 2.57 -1.25 -11.57
CA PHE A 81 2.97 -2.59 -11.15
C PHE A 81 3.06 -3.51 -12.37
N ALA A 82 4.15 -4.27 -12.45
CA ALA A 82 4.37 -5.20 -13.56
C ALA A 82 3.36 -6.38 -13.57
N ASP A 83 2.75 -6.70 -12.43
CA ASP A 83 1.73 -7.76 -12.27
C ASP A 83 0.32 -7.23 -12.05
N TYR A 84 0.10 -5.91 -12.19
CA TYR A 84 -1.22 -5.28 -12.08
C TYR A 84 -1.25 -3.90 -12.77
N THR A 85 -1.82 -3.84 -13.98
CA THR A 85 -1.74 -2.64 -14.82
C THR A 85 -2.86 -1.63 -14.53
N PHE A 86 -2.64 -0.38 -14.90
CA PHE A 86 -3.66 0.66 -14.86
C PHE A 86 -4.84 0.33 -15.79
N GLU A 87 -4.60 -0.33 -16.91
CA GLU A 87 -5.65 -0.77 -17.83
C GLU A 87 -6.53 -1.84 -17.19
N GLU A 88 -5.92 -2.85 -16.55
CA GLU A 88 -6.66 -3.89 -15.79
C GLU A 88 -7.49 -3.28 -14.67
N HIS A 89 -6.91 -2.32 -13.93
CA HIS A 89 -7.58 -1.70 -12.79
C HIS A 89 -8.74 -0.78 -13.19
N PHE A 90 -8.52 0.12 -14.16
CA PHE A 90 -9.49 1.16 -14.50
C PHE A 90 -10.39 0.80 -15.69
N GLY A 91 -10.01 -0.17 -16.52
CA GLY A 91 -10.73 -0.55 -17.73
C GLY A 91 -10.82 0.54 -18.80
N ARG A 92 -10.07 1.64 -18.63
CA ARG A 92 -10.03 2.78 -19.56
C ARG A 92 -8.73 3.56 -19.41
N PRO A 93 -8.29 4.29 -20.46
CA PRO A 93 -7.18 5.22 -20.36
C PRO A 93 -7.47 6.34 -19.35
N ILE A 94 -6.47 6.71 -18.58
CA ILE A 94 -6.48 7.88 -17.68
C ILE A 94 -5.21 8.71 -17.91
N ALA A 95 -5.23 9.98 -17.51
CA ALA A 95 -4.07 10.87 -17.61
C ALA A 95 -2.88 10.36 -16.78
N SER A 96 -1.65 10.72 -17.20
CA SER A 96 -0.42 10.25 -16.56
C SER A 96 -0.16 10.82 -15.16
N TYR A 97 -0.88 11.86 -14.74
CA TYR A 97 -0.78 12.45 -13.41
C TYR A 97 -2.15 12.37 -12.75
N PRO A 98 -2.51 11.25 -12.09
CA PRO A 98 -3.78 11.14 -11.35
C PRO A 98 -3.71 11.89 -10.01
N PRO A 99 -4.87 12.32 -9.45
CA PRO A 99 -4.94 12.75 -8.06
C PRO A 99 -4.70 11.58 -7.09
N ARG A 100 -4.35 11.89 -5.84
CA ARG A 100 -4.33 10.91 -4.73
C ARG A 100 -5.73 10.39 -4.43
#